data_AF-A0A7Y3GSD8-F1
#
_entry.id   AF-A0A7Y3GSD8-F1
#
_cell.length_a   1.000
_cell.length_b   1.000
_cell.length_c   1.000
_cell.angle_alpha   90.00
_cell.angle_beta   90.00
_cell.angle_gamma   90.00
#
_symmetry.space_group_name_H-M   'P 1'
#
loop_
_entity.id
_entity.type
_entity.pdbx_description
1 polymer ?
#
loop_
_entity_poly.entity_id
_entity_poly.type
_entity_poly.pdbx_seq_one_letter_code
_entity_poly.pdbx_strand_id
1 'polypeptide(L)'
;GIECLLTGLHTLKIKETDRLLALKTELEKFGATVEITEDSLHLKSSSLINRDIAVDTYNDHRMAMAFAPLCLKTSLMINDADVVNKSYPGFWDDLASIGITIK
;
A
#
# COMPACT_ATOMS: atom_id res chain seq x y z
N GLY A 1 11.67 -10.97 3.73
CA GLY A 1 10.35 -11.07 3.07
C GLY A 1 10.36 -12.25 2.13
N ILE A 2 9.19 -12.64 1.63
CA ILE A 2 9.05 -13.61 0.52
C ILE A 2 8.89 -12.81 -0.77
N GLU A 3 9.46 -13.27 -1.87
CA GLU A 3 9.23 -12.66 -3.18
C GLU A 3 7.79 -12.93 -3.66
N CYS A 4 7.21 -11.99 -4.38
CA CYS A 4 5.87 -12.12 -4.94
C CYS A 4 5.87 -11.72 -6.41
N LEU A 5 5.42 -12.63 -7.26
CA LEU A 5 5.24 -12.40 -8.69
C LEU A 5 3.76 -12.50 -9.03
N LEU A 6 3.18 -11.38 -9.46
CA LEU A 6 1.81 -11.30 -9.96
C LEU A 6 1.90 -11.20 -11.49
N THR A 7 1.31 -12.16 -12.21
CA THR A 7 1.26 -12.17 -13.68
C THR A 7 -0.17 -12.01 -14.18
N GLY A 8 -0.34 -11.66 -15.46
CA GLY A 8 -1.66 -11.52 -16.08
C GLY A 8 -2.26 -10.12 -15.93
N LEU A 9 -1.46 -9.10 -15.63
CA LEU A 9 -1.91 -7.71 -15.41
C LEU A 9 -2.21 -6.94 -16.72
N HIS A 10 -2.23 -7.63 -17.87
CA HIS A 10 -2.45 -7.06 -19.21
C HIS A 10 -3.71 -6.19 -19.35
N THR A 11 -4.82 -6.52 -18.68
CA THR A 11 -6.07 -5.75 -18.72
C THR A 11 -6.09 -4.58 -17.74
N LEU A 12 -5.19 -4.55 -16.75
CA LEU A 12 -5.13 -3.53 -15.71
C LEU A 12 -4.45 -2.26 -16.19
N LYS A 13 -3.52 -2.34 -17.16
CA LYS A 13 -2.85 -1.17 -17.75
C LYS A 13 -3.82 -0.15 -18.37
N ILE A 14 -4.96 -0.59 -18.89
CA ILE A 14 -5.93 0.28 -19.59
C ILE A 14 -6.78 1.11 -18.61
N LYS A 15 -6.89 0.71 -17.33
CA LYS A 15 -7.73 1.40 -16.33
C LYS A 15 -7.05 1.73 -14.99
N GLU A 16 -5.96 1.05 -14.62
CA GLU A 16 -5.38 1.09 -13.27
C GLU A 16 -3.87 1.40 -13.25
N THR A 17 -3.31 1.97 -14.32
CA THR A 17 -1.88 2.35 -14.38
C THR A 17 -1.44 3.21 -13.18
N ASP A 18 -2.29 4.12 -12.72
CA ASP A 18 -1.97 4.99 -11.58
C ASP A 18 -1.82 4.21 -10.26
N ARG A 19 -2.57 3.11 -10.07
CA ARG A 19 -2.50 2.31 -8.82
C ARG A 19 -1.22 1.52 -8.72
N LEU A 20 -0.82 0.87 -9.82
CA LEU A 20 0.42 0.10 -9.83
C LEU A 20 1.63 1.02 -9.60
N LEU A 21 1.63 2.19 -10.25
CA LEU A 21 2.69 3.17 -10.08
C LEU A 21 2.71 3.76 -8.66
N ALA A 22 1.55 4.08 -8.10
CA ALA A 22 1.41 4.51 -6.72
C ALA A 22 1.92 3.44 -5.75
N LEU A 23 1.48 2.19 -5.90
CA LEU A 23 1.91 1.08 -5.05
C LEU A 23 3.42 0.85 -5.13
N LYS A 24 4.02 0.92 -6.32
CA LYS A 24 5.48 0.88 -6.49
C LYS A 24 6.15 2.03 -5.74
N THR A 25 5.70 3.25 -5.97
CA THR A 25 6.28 4.47 -5.37
C THR A 25 6.29 4.36 -3.85
N GLU A 26 5.15 3.97 -3.26
CA GLU A 26 5.02 3.85 -1.81
C GLU A 26 5.85 2.68 -1.25
N LEU A 27 5.82 1.50 -1.88
CA LEU A 27 6.64 0.36 -1.45
C LEU A 27 8.15 0.63 -1.54
N GLU A 28 8.59 1.38 -2.55
CA GLU A 28 9.99 1.79 -2.69
C GLU A 28 10.43 2.74 -1.56
N LYS A 29 9.54 3.61 -1.05
CA LYS A 29 9.83 4.42 0.16
C LYS A 29 10.11 3.55 1.38
N PHE A 30 9.42 2.42 1.51
CA PHE A 30 9.67 1.43 2.57
C PHE A 30 10.95 0.61 2.38
N GLY A 31 11.66 0.77 1.26
CA GLY A 31 12.86 0.00 0.94
C GLY A 31 12.56 -1.36 0.29
N ALA A 32 11.35 -1.57 -0.21
CA ALA A 32 11.06 -2.70 -1.08
C ALA A 32 11.48 -2.40 -2.53
N THR A 33 11.80 -3.43 -3.30
CA THR A 33 12.08 -3.28 -4.74
C THR A 33 10.92 -3.85 -5.52
N VAL A 34 10.26 -3.00 -6.31
CA VAL A 34 9.10 -3.37 -7.13
C VAL A 34 9.41 -3.14 -8.61
N GLU A 35 9.39 -4.21 -9.38
CA GLU A 35 9.53 -4.17 -10.83
C GLU A 35 8.15 -4.37 -11.44
N ILE A 36 7.69 -3.38 -12.21
CA ILE A 36 6.42 -3.46 -12.94
C ILE A 36 6.77 -3.58 -14.42
N THR A 37 6.34 -4.67 -15.05
CA THR A 37 6.38 -4.86 -16.50
C THR A 37 5.00 -4.63 -17.10
N GLU A 38 4.83 -4.86 -18.40
CA GLU A 38 3.54 -4.66 -19.07
C GLU A 38 2.45 -5.64 -18.61
N ASP A 39 2.86 -6.77 -18.08
CA ASP A 39 2.04 -7.94 -17.78
C ASP A 39 2.24 -8.48 -16.37
N SER A 40 3.23 -7.97 -15.63
CA SER A 40 3.59 -8.49 -14.31
C SER A 40 4.01 -7.41 -13.31
N LEU A 41 3.80 -7.71 -12.04
CA LEU A 41 4.35 -6.98 -10.90
C LEU A 41 5.20 -7.97 -10.10
N HIS A 42 6.47 -7.62 -9.95
CA HIS A 42 7.44 -8.41 -9.22
C HIS A 42 7.93 -7.62 -8.00
N LEU A 43 7.52 -8.09 -6.82
CA LEU A 43 7.99 -7.59 -5.53
C LEU A 43 9.13 -8.48 -5.05
N LYS A 44 10.34 -7.93 -5.00
CA LYS A 44 11.50 -8.67 -4.49
C LYS A 44 11.42 -8.81 -2.97
N SER A 45 12.03 -9.88 -2.48
CA SER A 45 12.18 -10.07 -1.03
C SER A 45 13.04 -8.94 -0.43
N SER A 46 12.49 -8.23 0.55
CA SER A 46 13.25 -7.31 1.39
C SER A 46 13.26 -7.79 2.84
N SER A 47 14.40 -7.63 3.51
CA SER A 47 14.58 -7.93 4.94
C SER A 47 14.44 -6.68 5.82
N LEU A 48 14.50 -5.49 5.22
CA LEU A 48 14.45 -4.21 5.91
C LEU A 48 13.19 -3.45 5.47
N ILE A 49 12.51 -2.86 6.45
CA ILE A 49 11.37 -1.98 6.23
C ILE A 49 11.73 -0.64 6.88
N ASN A 50 11.81 0.41 6.08
CA ASN A 50 12.03 1.76 6.58
C ASN A 50 10.86 2.17 7.49
N ARG A 51 11.17 2.94 8.52
CA ARG A 51 10.19 3.44 9.51
C ARG A 51 9.90 4.90 9.24
N ASP A 52 8.76 5.35 9.75
CA ASP A 52 8.33 6.75 9.73
C ASP A 52 8.19 7.32 8.31
N ILE A 53 7.70 6.46 7.40
CA ILE A 53 7.39 6.81 6.01
C ILE A 53 5.95 7.30 5.91
N ALA A 54 5.75 8.39 5.17
CA ALA A 54 4.41 8.87 4.80
C ALA A 54 3.98 8.27 3.45
N VAL A 55 2.77 7.72 3.45
CA VAL A 55 2.13 7.04 2.32
C VAL A 55 1.04 7.91 1.74
N ASP A 56 1.15 8.21 0.45
CA ASP A 56 0.12 8.94 -0.27
C ASP A 56 -0.99 7.99 -0.75
N THR A 57 -2.25 8.36 -0.52
CA THR A 57 -3.40 7.52 -0.89
C THR A 57 -3.92 7.81 -2.30
N TYR A 58 -3.49 8.91 -2.91
CA TYR A 58 -3.88 9.32 -4.27
C TYR A 58 -5.41 9.41 -4.46
N ASN A 59 -6.15 9.81 -3.41
CA ASN A 59 -7.62 9.79 -3.37
C ASN A 59 -8.26 8.40 -3.53
N ASP A 60 -7.48 7.34 -3.32
CA ASP A 60 -7.94 5.96 -3.41
C ASP A 60 -8.00 5.29 -2.03
N HIS A 61 -9.21 4.95 -1.61
CA HIS A 61 -9.46 4.20 -0.37
C HIS A 61 -8.74 2.85 -0.35
N ARG A 62 -8.52 2.20 -1.50
CA ARG A 62 -7.80 0.92 -1.55
C ARG A 62 -6.34 1.06 -1.19
N MET A 63 -5.70 2.18 -1.53
CA MET A 63 -4.31 2.43 -1.14
C MET A 63 -4.21 2.55 0.37
N ALA A 64 -5.04 3.39 1.00
CA ALA A 64 -5.08 3.53 2.45
C ALA A 64 -5.29 2.17 3.16
N MET A 65 -6.27 1.39 2.71
CA MET A 65 -6.58 0.08 3.31
C MET A 65 -5.48 -0.96 3.05
N ALA A 66 -4.79 -0.92 1.91
CA ALA A 66 -3.71 -1.86 1.59
C ALA A 66 -2.47 -1.62 2.46
N PHE A 67 -2.17 -0.36 2.80
CA PHE A 67 -1.01 -0.01 3.63
C PHE A 67 -1.31 -0.01 5.14
N ALA A 68 -2.57 0.09 5.57
CA ALA A 68 -2.92 0.10 6.99
C ALA A 68 -2.41 -1.11 7.81
N PRO A 69 -2.44 -2.36 7.31
CA PRO A 69 -1.87 -3.50 8.04
C PRO A 69 -0.34 -3.41 8.23
N LEU A 70 0.36 -2.63 7.40
CA LEU A 70 1.81 -2.45 7.50
C LEU A 70 2.21 -1.74 8.81
N CYS A 71 1.28 -0.99 9.43
CA CYS A 71 1.44 -0.36 10.74
C CYS A 71 1.76 -1.38 11.85
N LEU A 72 1.41 -2.65 11.68
CA LEU A 72 1.75 -3.73 12.63
C LEU A 72 3.23 -4.12 12.61
N LYS A 73 3.95 -3.78 11.54
CA LYS A 73 5.37 -4.13 11.36
C LYS A 73 6.30 -2.94 11.45
N THR A 74 5.82 -1.76 11.06
CA THR A 74 6.60 -0.52 11.03
C THR A 74 5.74 0.68 11.41
N SER A 75 6.39 1.76 11.85
CA SER A 75 5.73 3.06 11.99
C SER A 75 5.57 3.67 10.60
N LEU A 76 4.37 4.14 10.26
CA LEU A 76 4.08 4.83 9.00
C LEU A 76 2.92 5.82 9.20
N MET A 77 2.83 6.80 8.31
CA MET A 77 1.76 7.80 8.26
C MET A 77 0.99 7.61 6.95
N ILE A 78 -0.35 7.65 6.99
CA ILE A 78 -1.19 7.56 5.78
C ILE A 78 -1.81 8.93 5.52
N ASN A 79 -1.38 9.58 4.44
CA ASN A 79 -1.91 10.87 4.03
C ASN A 79 -3.35 10.73 3.51
N ASP A 80 -4.22 11.67 3.87
CA ASP A 80 -5.65 11.65 3.51
C ASP A 80 -6.38 10.36 3.93
N ALA A 81 -6.08 9.81 5.12
CA ALA A 81 -6.71 8.59 5.65
C ALA A 81 -8.26 8.62 5.62
N ASP A 82 -8.87 9.81 5.63
CA ASP A 82 -10.32 10.02 5.52
C ASP A 82 -10.92 9.52 4.20
N VAL A 83 -10.12 9.27 3.15
CA VAL A 83 -10.62 8.73 1.88
C VAL A 83 -11.31 7.37 2.05
N VAL A 84 -10.94 6.61 3.09
CA VAL A 84 -11.54 5.31 3.42
C VAL A 84 -13.01 5.47 3.81
N ASN A 85 -13.41 6.61 4.40
CA ASN A 85 -14.79 6.84 4.84
C ASN A 85 -15.82 6.77 3.70
N LYS A 86 -15.39 6.96 2.45
CA LYS A 86 -16.27 6.80 1.28
C LYS A 86 -16.77 5.36 1.09
N SER A 87 -15.95 4.38 1.47
CA SER A 87 -16.24 2.96 1.26
C SER A 87 -16.45 2.21 2.59
N TYR A 88 -15.71 2.58 3.64
CA TYR A 88 -15.74 1.95 4.95
C TYR A 88 -15.53 2.99 6.09
N PRO A 89 -16.60 3.66 6.53
CA PRO A 89 -16.54 4.67 7.59
C PRO A 89 -15.95 4.23 8.94
N GLY A 90 -16.10 2.95 9.31
CA GLY A 90 -15.62 2.40 10.58
C GLY A 90 -14.23 1.76 10.53
N PHE A 91 -13.52 1.83 9.39
CA PHE A 91 -12.28 1.08 9.20
C PHE A 91 -11.21 1.42 10.24
N TRP A 92 -11.04 2.70 10.54
CA TRP A 92 -10.05 3.17 11.51
C TRP A 92 -10.44 2.84 12.95
N ASP A 93 -11.74 2.86 13.27
CA ASP A 93 -12.25 2.46 14.59
C ASP A 93 -12.02 0.96 14.83
N ASP A 94 -12.25 0.14 13.80
CA ASP A 94 -12.01 -1.31 13.85
C ASP A 94 -10.50 -1.60 14.02
N LEU A 95 -9.63 -0.88 13.31
CA LEU A 95 -8.18 -0.95 13.48
C LEU A 95 -7.73 -0.52 14.89
N ALA A 96 -8.32 0.55 15.42
CA ALA A 96 -8.05 1.01 16.78
C ALA A 96 -8.51 -0.03 17.82
N SER A 97 -9.63 -0.71 17.58
CA SER A 97 -10.17 -1.75 18.47
C SER A 97 -9.23 -2.95 18.63
N ILE A 98 -8.42 -3.25 17.59
CA ILE A 98 -7.41 -4.31 17.61
C ILE A 98 -6.02 -3.82 18.06
N GLY A 99 -5.92 -2.58 18.55
CA GLY A 99 -4.69 -2.00 19.11
C GLY A 99 -3.76 -1.34 18.09
N ILE A 100 -4.22 -1.08 16.87
CA ILE A 100 -3.46 -0.33 15.87
C ILE A 100 -3.80 1.15 15.99
N THR A 101 -2.86 1.95 16.48
CA THR A 101 -3.00 3.42 16.53
C THR A 101 -2.29 4.02 15.33
N ILE A 102 -3.04 4.71 14.48
CA ILE A 102 -2.48 5.46 13.34
C ILE A 102 -2.32 6.90 13.79
N LYS A 103 -1.15 7.47 13.48
CA LYS A 103 -0.80 8.86 13.79
C LYS A 103 -0.73 9.69 12.52
#